data_AF-A0A9W5IR72-F1
#
_entry.id   AF-A0A9W5IR72-F1
#
_cell.length_a   1.000
_cell.length_b   1.000
_cell.length_c   1.000
_cell.angle_alpha   90.00
_cell.angle_beta   90.00
_cell.angle_gamma   90.00
#
_symmetry.space_group_name_H-M   'P 1'
#
loop_
_entity.id
_entity.type
_entity.pdbx_description
1 polymer ?
#
loop_
_entity_poly.entity_id
_entity_poly.type
_entity_poly.pdbx_seq_one_letter_code
_entity_poly.pdbx_strand_id
1 'polypeptide(L)'
;MVSAIGLIFFSILTYENQKSNEFYSLFKLILDENNRLLKEIIESKKNKVLILNKNIIDLFKPSEYISSEIEKDFETNLLEKCSEKIDSYYEFKPYLITLFRLLKIISTSSKISYHDKKEYFGLIRGLTPPHIQFLILFNSLGYREKEKQPNYTDLLIESEFFEHLPITESWLTDVYLLGQEVEQEVERENRNPLKEEEVKNPLKGEEVKKSYPTS
;
A
#
# COMPACT_ATOMS: atom_id res chain seq x y z
N MET A 1 42.01 -38.83 -6.32
CA MET A 1 41.97 -37.35 -6.40
C MET A 1 40.81 -36.81 -7.24
N VAL A 2 40.47 -37.41 -8.39
CA VAL A 2 39.35 -36.94 -9.25
C VAL A 2 37.96 -37.02 -8.58
N SER A 3 37.69 -38.07 -7.78
CA SER A 3 36.38 -38.27 -7.11
C SER A 3 36.09 -37.24 -6.00
N ALA A 4 37.10 -36.83 -5.23
CA ALA A 4 36.92 -35.85 -4.14
C ALA A 4 36.68 -34.43 -4.67
N ILE A 5 37.33 -34.05 -5.77
CA ILE A 5 37.12 -32.76 -6.46
C ILE A 5 35.70 -32.70 -7.04
N GLY A 6 35.23 -33.81 -7.64
CA GLY A 6 33.84 -33.94 -8.09
C GLY A 6 32.83 -33.76 -6.96
N LEU A 7 33.04 -34.42 -5.81
CA LEU A 7 32.18 -34.28 -4.62
C LEU A 7 32.16 -32.85 -4.07
N ILE A 8 33.30 -32.17 -4.02
CA ILE A 8 33.37 -30.76 -3.60
C ILE A 8 32.60 -29.88 -4.57
N PHE A 9 32.78 -30.07 -5.89
CA PHE A 9 32.06 -29.31 -6.92
C PHE A 9 30.55 -29.55 -6.88
N PHE A 10 30.11 -30.81 -6.77
CA PHE A 10 28.70 -31.15 -6.59
C PHE A 10 28.11 -30.56 -5.30
N SER A 11 28.87 -30.55 -4.20
CA SER A 11 28.44 -29.95 -2.94
C SER A 11 28.27 -28.43 -3.07
N ILE A 12 29.20 -27.75 -3.75
CA ILE A 12 29.10 -26.31 -4.05
C ILE A 12 27.88 -26.03 -4.90
N LEU A 13 27.69 -26.76 -6.00
CA LEU A 13 26.51 -26.61 -6.87
C LEU A 13 25.20 -26.87 -6.13
N THR A 14 25.16 -27.91 -5.29
CA THR A 14 23.97 -28.25 -4.50
C THR A 14 23.66 -27.15 -3.49
N TYR A 15 24.68 -26.62 -2.80
CA TYR A 15 24.54 -25.51 -1.87
C TYR A 15 24.04 -24.23 -2.58
N GLU A 16 24.60 -23.90 -3.74
CA GLU A 16 24.16 -22.76 -4.53
C GLU A 16 22.72 -22.90 -5.01
N ASN A 17 22.34 -24.10 -5.44
CA ASN A 17 20.98 -24.38 -5.93
C ASN A 17 19.95 -24.35 -4.78
N GLN A 18 20.27 -24.90 -3.61
CA GLN A 18 19.43 -24.80 -2.41
C GLN A 18 19.22 -23.35 -1.99
N LYS A 19 20.30 -22.56 -1.94
CA LYS A 19 20.25 -21.15 -1.55
C LYS A 19 19.51 -20.28 -2.57
N SER A 20 19.55 -20.67 -3.85
CA SER A 20 18.74 -20.05 -4.90
C SER A 20 17.25 -20.34 -4.69
N ASN A 21 16.90 -21.61 -4.42
CA ASN A 21 15.53 -22.02 -4.11
C ASN A 21 14.94 -21.33 -2.87
N GLU A 22 15.76 -21.06 -1.84
CA GLU A 22 15.33 -20.29 -0.67
C GLU A 22 14.90 -18.86 -1.04
N PHE A 23 15.68 -18.17 -1.88
CA PHE A 23 15.32 -16.85 -2.38
C PHE A 23 13.98 -16.91 -3.14
N TYR A 24 13.85 -17.80 -4.12
CA TYR A 24 12.63 -17.88 -4.94
C TYR A 24 11.39 -18.20 -4.10
N SER A 25 11.52 -19.11 -3.13
CA SER A 25 10.42 -19.50 -2.25
C SER A 25 9.98 -18.33 -1.37
N LEU A 26 10.93 -17.61 -0.78
CA LEU A 26 10.63 -16.46 0.06
C LEU A 26 10.10 -15.28 -0.76
N PHE A 27 10.69 -14.99 -1.92
CA PHE A 27 10.20 -13.97 -2.84
C PHE A 27 8.76 -14.24 -3.24
N LYS A 28 8.45 -15.47 -3.68
CA LYS A 28 7.11 -15.87 -4.09
C LYS A 28 6.11 -15.73 -2.93
N LEU A 29 6.46 -16.19 -1.74
CA LEU A 29 5.61 -16.07 -0.56
C LEU A 29 5.26 -14.60 -0.24
N ILE A 30 6.27 -13.71 -0.26
CA ILE A 30 6.05 -12.28 0.02
C ILE A 30 5.25 -11.62 -1.12
N LEU A 31 5.53 -11.98 -2.38
CA LEU A 31 4.82 -11.47 -3.55
C LEU A 31 3.35 -11.88 -3.53
N ASP A 32 3.05 -13.15 -3.23
CA ASP A 32 1.67 -13.65 -3.16
C ASP A 32 0.88 -12.92 -2.08
N GLU A 33 1.48 -12.69 -0.91
CA GLU A 33 0.86 -11.91 0.17
C GLU A 33 0.69 -10.43 -0.21
N ASN A 34 1.70 -9.81 -0.82
CA ASN A 34 1.61 -8.43 -1.29
C ASN A 34 0.49 -8.26 -2.33
N ASN A 35 0.37 -9.20 -3.27
CA ASN A 35 -0.68 -9.21 -4.28
C ASN A 35 -2.07 -9.45 -3.68
N ARG A 36 -2.18 -10.33 -2.69
CA ARG A 36 -3.43 -10.57 -1.95
C ARG A 36 -3.91 -9.29 -1.28
N LEU A 37 -3.01 -8.60 -0.57
CA LEU A 37 -3.32 -7.33 0.11
C LEU A 37 -3.66 -6.23 -0.89
N LEU A 38 -2.90 -6.13 -1.99
CA LEU A 38 -3.17 -5.15 -3.05
C LEU A 38 -4.55 -5.38 -3.67
N LYS A 39 -4.91 -6.64 -3.96
CA LYS A 39 -6.22 -7.02 -4.47
C LYS A 39 -7.33 -6.64 -3.48
N GLU A 40 -7.15 -6.92 -2.20
CA GLU A 40 -8.09 -6.54 -1.15
C GLU A 40 -8.33 -5.03 -1.11
N ILE A 41 -7.25 -4.24 -1.23
CA ILE A 41 -7.32 -2.77 -1.29
C ILE A 41 -8.09 -2.29 -2.53
N ILE A 42 -7.76 -2.83 -3.71
CA ILE A 42 -8.34 -2.41 -4.99
C ILE A 42 -9.81 -2.81 -5.11
N GLU A 43 -10.18 -4.01 -4.65
CA GLU A 43 -11.54 -4.54 -4.82
C GLU A 43 -12.45 -4.15 -3.66
N SER A 44 -12.02 -4.39 -2.43
CA SER A 44 -12.89 -4.23 -1.26
C SER A 44 -12.84 -2.82 -0.67
N LYS A 45 -11.82 -2.04 -1.00
CA LYS A 45 -11.56 -0.72 -0.39
C LYS A 45 -11.31 0.41 -1.39
N LYS A 46 -11.69 0.20 -2.66
CA LYS A 46 -11.53 1.18 -3.75
C LYS A 46 -11.96 2.59 -3.35
N ASN A 47 -13.15 2.70 -2.75
CA ASN A 47 -13.74 3.98 -2.36
C ASN A 47 -12.87 4.71 -1.33
N LYS A 48 -12.32 3.97 -0.35
CA LYS A 48 -11.42 4.55 0.67
C LYS A 48 -10.12 5.06 0.04
N VAL A 49 -9.56 4.33 -0.92
CA VAL A 49 -8.36 4.76 -1.66
C VAL A 49 -8.62 6.04 -2.44
N LEU A 50 -9.76 6.13 -3.13
CA LEU A 50 -10.13 7.33 -3.90
C LEU A 50 -10.32 8.55 -2.98
N ILE A 51 -11.02 8.38 -1.86
CA ILE A 51 -11.18 9.43 -0.84
C ILE A 51 -9.81 9.83 -0.27
N LEU A 52 -8.93 8.87 0.04
CA LEU A 52 -7.61 9.16 0.58
C LEU A 52 -6.75 9.94 -0.43
N ASN A 53 -6.74 9.55 -1.71
CA ASN A 53 -6.04 10.29 -2.76
C ASN A 53 -6.53 11.73 -2.87
N LYS A 54 -7.85 11.93 -2.89
CA LYS A 54 -8.45 13.27 -2.88
C LYS A 54 -8.04 14.07 -1.64
N ASN A 55 -8.04 13.44 -0.46
CA ASN A 55 -7.64 14.09 0.80
C ASN A 55 -6.17 14.49 0.81
N ILE A 56 -5.29 13.74 0.12
CA ILE A 56 -3.90 14.15 -0.08
C ILE A 56 -3.85 15.35 -1.02
N ILE A 57 -4.55 15.33 -2.15
CA ILE A 57 -4.61 16.48 -3.09
C ILE A 57 -5.14 17.74 -2.40
N ASP A 58 -6.14 17.62 -1.53
CA ASP A 58 -6.70 18.73 -0.75
C ASP A 58 -5.66 19.44 0.12
N LEU A 59 -4.63 18.73 0.59
CA LEU A 59 -3.57 19.33 1.39
C LEU A 59 -2.72 20.33 0.59
N PHE A 60 -2.65 20.17 -0.73
CA PHE A 60 -1.89 21.03 -1.64
C PHE A 60 -2.72 22.17 -2.21
N LYS A 61 -4.03 22.24 -1.89
CA LYS A 61 -4.84 23.39 -2.28
C LYS A 61 -4.32 24.64 -1.55
N PRO A 62 -4.12 25.76 -2.27
CA PRO A 62 -3.68 26.99 -1.63
C PRO A 62 -4.69 27.38 -0.56
N SER A 63 -4.25 27.49 0.70
CA SER A 63 -5.00 28.27 1.68
C SER A 63 -4.85 29.74 1.30
N GLU A 64 -5.85 30.58 1.59
CA GLU A 64 -5.80 32.04 1.32
C GLU A 64 -4.63 32.78 2.01
N TYR A 65 -3.75 32.08 2.75
CA TYR A 65 -2.76 32.65 3.67
C TYR A 65 -1.37 31.99 3.62
N ILE A 66 -0.80 31.74 2.42
CA ILE A 66 0.62 31.34 2.33
C ILE A 66 1.46 32.57 1.96
N SER A 67 2.17 33.14 2.95
CA SER A 67 3.25 34.10 2.73
C SER A 67 4.57 33.37 2.44
N SER A 68 5.46 33.99 1.66
CA SER A 68 6.71 33.37 1.16
C SER A 68 7.71 32.91 2.23
N GLU A 69 7.60 33.37 3.48
CA GLU A 69 8.44 32.90 4.60
C GLU A 69 7.95 31.57 5.21
N ILE A 70 6.70 31.17 4.92
CA ILE A 70 6.06 29.95 5.44
C ILE A 70 6.42 28.71 4.60
N GLU A 71 6.99 28.87 3.40
CA GLU A 71 7.14 27.79 2.41
C GLU A 71 7.95 26.57 2.90
N LYS A 72 9.07 26.76 3.62
CA LYS A 72 9.90 25.63 4.08
C LYS A 72 9.30 24.85 5.26
N ASP A 73 8.69 25.56 6.21
CA ASP A 73 7.97 24.93 7.31
C ASP A 73 6.67 24.30 6.80
N PHE A 74 6.05 24.90 5.78
CA PHE A 74 4.89 24.36 5.10
C PHE A 74 5.20 23.03 4.43
N GLU A 75 6.28 22.92 3.65
CA GLU A 75 6.69 21.67 3.01
C GLU A 75 6.88 20.55 4.04
N THR A 76 7.61 20.79 5.12
CA THR A 76 7.86 19.76 6.14
C THR A 76 6.57 19.34 6.86
N ASN A 77 5.75 20.31 7.28
CA ASN A 77 4.46 20.06 7.91
C ASN A 77 3.47 19.37 6.96
N LEU A 78 3.55 19.63 5.66
CA LEU A 78 2.70 19.04 4.64
C LEU A 78 3.04 17.57 4.41
N LEU A 79 4.33 17.25 4.37
CA LEU A 79 4.81 15.87 4.25
C LEU A 79 4.43 15.03 5.48
N GLU A 80 4.57 15.60 6.68
CA GLU A 80 4.13 14.96 7.92
C GLU A 80 2.62 14.67 7.88
N LYS A 81 1.79 15.68 7.55
CA LYS A 81 0.34 15.50 7.39
C LYS A 81 -0.04 14.46 6.35
N CYS A 82 0.70 14.36 5.24
CA CYS A 82 0.48 13.33 4.23
C CYS A 82 0.73 11.94 4.82
N SER A 83 1.87 11.75 5.49
CA SER A 83 2.21 10.48 6.14
C SER A 83 1.17 10.12 7.19
N GLU A 84 0.78 11.05 8.07
CA GLU A 84 -0.23 10.84 9.10
C GLU A 84 -1.58 10.40 8.52
N LYS A 85 -2.04 11.06 7.44
CA LYS A 85 -3.28 10.66 6.76
C LYS A 85 -3.20 9.25 6.22
N ILE A 86 -2.08 8.88 5.62
CA ILE A 86 -1.89 7.52 5.06
C ILE A 86 -1.77 6.50 6.19
N ASP A 87 -1.03 6.82 7.25
CA ASP A 87 -0.84 5.97 8.42
C ASP A 87 -2.11 5.82 9.27
N SER A 88 -3.06 6.75 9.16
CA SER A 88 -4.39 6.58 9.76
C SER A 88 -5.20 5.46 9.09
N TYR A 89 -4.83 5.09 7.85
CA TYR A 89 -5.50 4.04 7.09
C TYR A 89 -4.85 2.67 7.37
N TYR A 90 -5.25 2.06 8.48
CA TYR A 90 -4.63 0.84 9.01
C TYR A 90 -4.64 -0.33 8.02
N GLU A 91 -5.63 -0.42 7.13
CA GLU A 91 -5.72 -1.46 6.11
C GLU A 91 -4.61 -1.38 5.05
N PHE A 92 -3.99 -0.20 4.86
CA PHE A 92 -2.92 -0.01 3.89
C PHE A 92 -1.53 -0.37 4.43
N LYS A 93 -1.35 -0.29 5.76
CA LYS A 93 -0.06 -0.59 6.42
C LYS A 93 0.48 -1.98 6.10
N PRO A 94 -0.30 -3.09 6.15
CA PRO A 94 0.20 -4.41 5.79
C PRO A 94 0.77 -4.47 4.38
N TYR A 95 0.13 -3.78 3.43
CA TYR A 95 0.61 -3.70 2.05
C TYR A 95 1.93 -2.93 1.94
N LEU A 96 2.05 -1.77 2.60
CA LEU A 96 3.31 -1.01 2.64
C LEU A 96 4.47 -1.81 3.24
N ILE A 97 4.22 -2.52 4.33
CA ILE A 97 5.22 -3.36 5.01
C ILE A 97 5.67 -4.51 4.09
N THR A 98 4.73 -5.19 3.44
CA THR A 98 5.06 -6.30 2.54
C THR A 98 5.79 -5.81 1.28
N LEU A 99 5.40 -4.67 0.73
CA LEU A 99 6.10 -4.02 -0.38
C LEU A 99 7.55 -3.69 0.01
N PHE A 100 7.77 -3.04 1.17
CA PHE A 100 9.11 -2.76 1.67
C PHE A 100 9.96 -4.04 1.78
N ARG A 101 9.40 -5.12 2.35
CA ARG A 101 10.10 -6.41 2.47
C ARG A 101 10.46 -6.99 1.11
N LEU A 102 9.54 -6.91 0.15
CA LEU A 102 9.71 -7.40 -1.21
C LEU A 102 10.81 -6.64 -1.95
N LEU A 103 10.81 -5.30 -1.87
CA LEU A 103 11.88 -4.50 -2.47
C LEU A 103 13.23 -4.77 -1.79
N LYS A 104 13.24 -4.87 -0.46
CA LYS A 104 14.44 -5.13 0.32
C LYS A 104 15.07 -6.48 -0.01
N ILE A 105 14.27 -7.55 -0.12
CA ILE A 105 14.82 -8.88 -0.44
C ILE A 105 15.44 -8.90 -1.84
N ILE A 106 14.84 -8.23 -2.83
CA ILE A 106 15.42 -8.11 -4.18
C ILE A 106 16.73 -7.33 -4.13
N SER A 107 16.70 -6.13 -3.55
CA SER A 107 17.85 -5.23 -3.46
C SER A 107 19.05 -5.89 -2.77
N THR A 108 18.81 -6.52 -1.62
CA THR A 108 19.89 -7.09 -0.77
C THR A 108 20.32 -8.50 -1.19
N SER A 109 19.59 -9.17 -2.09
CA SER A 109 19.93 -10.52 -2.51
C SER A 109 21.22 -10.53 -3.33
N SER A 110 22.17 -11.37 -2.91
CA SER A 110 23.35 -11.75 -3.69
C SER A 110 23.09 -13.00 -4.55
N LYS A 111 21.85 -13.52 -4.57
CA LYS A 111 21.46 -14.75 -5.27
C LYS A 111 20.96 -14.53 -6.68
N ILE A 112 20.54 -13.31 -6.98
CA ILE A 112 20.00 -12.93 -8.28
C ILE A 112 20.92 -11.90 -8.93
N SER A 113 21.02 -11.95 -10.26
CA SER A 113 21.87 -11.03 -11.00
C SER A 113 21.28 -9.61 -10.96
N TYR A 114 22.11 -8.62 -11.30
CA TYR A 114 21.62 -7.25 -11.46
C TYR A 114 20.49 -7.14 -12.50
N HIS A 115 20.54 -7.96 -13.56
CA HIS A 115 19.49 -7.98 -14.58
C HIS A 115 18.18 -8.53 -14.01
N ASP A 116 18.23 -9.66 -13.32
CA ASP A 116 17.05 -10.27 -12.70
C ASP A 116 16.41 -9.33 -11.66
N LYS A 117 17.23 -8.58 -10.89
CA LYS A 117 16.71 -7.56 -9.96
C LYS A 117 15.82 -6.55 -10.67
N LYS A 118 16.25 -6.05 -11.84
CA LYS A 118 15.44 -5.13 -12.64
C LYS A 118 14.12 -5.74 -13.08
N GLU A 119 14.15 -7.01 -13.50
CA GLU A 119 12.92 -7.72 -13.88
C GLU A 119 11.96 -7.88 -12.69
N TYR A 120 12.47 -8.28 -11.52
CA TYR A 120 11.65 -8.39 -10.32
C TYR A 120 11.05 -7.05 -9.88
N PHE A 121 11.85 -5.99 -9.88
CA PHE A 121 11.34 -4.64 -9.62
C PHE A 121 10.30 -4.22 -10.66
N GLY A 122 10.55 -4.52 -11.93
CA GLY A 122 9.64 -4.32 -13.06
C GLY A 122 8.28 -5.01 -12.87
N LEU A 123 8.29 -6.23 -12.35
CA LEU A 123 7.07 -6.98 -12.05
C LEU A 123 6.25 -6.31 -10.94
N ILE A 124 6.89 -5.88 -9.86
CA ILE A 124 6.20 -5.26 -8.71
C ILE A 124 5.61 -3.92 -9.10
N ARG A 125 6.39 -3.07 -9.80
CA ARG A 125 5.90 -1.76 -10.27
C ARG A 125 4.74 -1.92 -11.26
N GLY A 126 4.82 -2.91 -12.16
CA GLY A 126 3.79 -3.17 -13.17
C GLY A 126 2.47 -3.69 -12.59
N LEU A 127 2.51 -4.37 -11.45
CA LEU A 127 1.32 -4.85 -10.74
C LEU A 127 0.64 -3.75 -9.91
N THR A 128 1.35 -2.68 -9.54
CA THR A 128 0.84 -1.66 -8.64
C THR A 128 0.16 -0.53 -9.42
N PRO A 129 -1.16 -0.29 -9.26
CA PRO A 129 -1.86 0.76 -10.01
C PRO A 129 -1.42 2.17 -9.63
N PRO A 130 -1.55 3.16 -10.54
CA PRO A 130 -1.18 4.56 -10.28
C PRO A 130 -1.78 5.16 -9.01
N HIS A 131 -3.05 4.88 -8.72
CA HIS A 131 -3.73 5.36 -7.51
C HIS A 131 -3.11 4.85 -6.21
N ILE A 132 -2.44 3.69 -6.24
CA ILE A 132 -1.72 3.12 -5.09
C ILE A 132 -0.28 3.63 -5.06
N GLN A 133 0.37 3.71 -6.22
CA GLN A 133 1.69 4.33 -6.37
C GLN A 133 1.69 5.77 -5.83
N PHE A 134 0.63 6.54 -6.08
CA PHE A 134 0.49 7.90 -5.55
C PHE A 134 0.51 7.94 -4.02
N LEU A 135 -0.22 7.04 -3.35
CA LEU A 135 -0.18 6.94 -1.88
C LEU A 135 1.21 6.52 -1.40
N ILE A 136 1.86 5.55 -2.06
CA ILE A 136 3.22 5.11 -1.70
C ILE A 136 4.21 6.26 -1.82
N LEU A 137 4.11 7.09 -2.86
CA LEU A 137 4.97 8.26 -3.05
C LEU A 137 4.92 9.17 -1.82
N PHE A 138 3.73 9.62 -1.42
CA PHE A 138 3.59 10.51 -0.27
C PHE A 138 3.90 9.86 1.06
N ASN A 139 3.59 8.56 1.22
CA ASN A 139 4.00 7.82 2.41
C ASN A 139 5.53 7.80 2.54
N SER A 140 6.24 7.50 1.45
CA SER A 140 7.69 7.35 1.46
C SER A 140 8.44 8.63 1.85
N LEU A 141 7.85 9.81 1.63
CA LEU A 141 8.44 11.09 1.99
C LEU A 141 8.50 11.30 3.52
N GLY A 142 7.57 10.70 4.27
CA GLY A 142 7.56 10.73 5.74
C GLY A 142 8.66 9.86 6.39
N TYR A 143 9.25 8.92 5.65
CA TYR A 143 10.20 7.93 6.19
C TYR A 143 11.64 8.11 5.68
N ARG A 144 12.02 9.35 5.31
CA ARG A 144 13.39 9.67 4.88
C ARG A 144 14.37 9.69 6.07
N GLU A 145 14.53 8.56 6.76
CA GLU A 145 15.55 8.37 7.77
C GLU A 145 16.92 8.21 7.10
N LYS A 146 17.83 9.17 7.32
CA LYS A 146 19.16 9.19 6.71
C LYS A 146 20.09 8.07 7.22
N GLU A 147 19.77 7.43 8.35
CA GLU A 147 20.72 6.59 9.09
C GLU A 147 20.49 5.08 8.98
N LYS A 148 19.35 4.61 8.46
CA LYS A 148 19.07 3.16 8.29
C LYS A 148 19.07 2.78 6.81
N GLN A 149 19.97 1.88 6.44
CA GLN A 149 20.10 1.39 5.06
C GLN A 149 19.75 -0.12 4.97
N PRO A 150 19.03 -0.57 3.91
CA PRO A 150 18.33 0.25 2.93
C PRO A 150 17.07 0.91 3.52
N ASN A 151 16.90 2.23 3.36
CA ASN A 151 15.65 2.91 3.71
C ASN A 151 14.60 2.69 2.61
N TYR A 152 13.32 2.92 2.94
CA TYR A 152 12.23 2.65 2.01
C TYR A 152 12.30 3.52 0.74
N THR A 153 12.71 4.78 0.87
CA THR A 153 12.86 5.71 -0.25
C THR A 153 13.92 5.24 -1.24
N ASP A 154 15.08 4.77 -0.76
CA ASP A 154 16.18 4.28 -1.58
C ASP A 154 15.77 3.02 -2.36
N LEU A 155 14.98 2.14 -1.74
CA LEU A 155 14.42 0.96 -2.42
C LEU A 155 13.41 1.34 -3.52
N LEU A 156 12.60 2.37 -3.30
CA LEU A 156 11.66 2.88 -4.32
C LEU A 156 12.40 3.54 -5.49
N ILE A 157 13.52 4.22 -5.22
CA ILE A 157 14.40 4.78 -6.25
C ILE A 157 15.11 3.68 -7.03
N GLU A 158 15.73 2.71 -6.34
CA GLU A 158 16.43 1.59 -6.99
C GLU A 158 15.51 0.77 -7.90
N SER A 159 14.26 0.60 -7.49
CA SER A 159 13.25 -0.15 -8.25
C SER A 159 12.58 0.65 -9.37
N GLU A 160 12.91 1.95 -9.52
CA GLU A 160 12.24 2.85 -10.45
C GLU A 160 10.71 2.78 -10.29
N PHE A 161 10.24 2.70 -9.04
CA PHE A 161 8.88 2.27 -8.71
C PHE A 161 7.79 3.15 -9.34
N PHE A 162 8.10 4.44 -9.53
CA PHE A 162 7.17 5.45 -10.05
C PHE A 162 7.39 5.79 -11.53
N GLU A 163 8.17 4.99 -12.28
CA GLU A 163 8.54 5.29 -13.68
C GLU A 163 7.32 5.60 -14.58
N HIS A 164 6.18 4.95 -14.31
CA HIS A 164 4.96 5.07 -15.12
C HIS A 164 3.83 5.80 -14.40
N LEU A 165 4.09 6.48 -13.28
CA LEU A 165 3.07 7.25 -12.56
C LEU A 165 2.73 8.53 -13.37
N PRO A 166 1.49 8.67 -13.90
CA PRO A 166 1.16 9.75 -14.82
C PRO A 166 0.78 11.03 -14.05
N ILE A 167 1.73 11.64 -13.34
CA ILE A 167 1.50 12.90 -12.60
C ILE A 167 1.34 14.05 -13.59
N THR A 168 0.10 14.26 -14.03
CA THR A 168 -0.32 15.32 -14.94
C THR A 168 -1.51 16.06 -14.32
N GLU A 169 -1.74 17.31 -14.71
CA GLU A 169 -2.90 18.09 -14.23
C GLU A 169 -4.23 17.35 -14.51
N SER A 170 -4.37 16.76 -15.69
CA SER A 170 -5.56 15.98 -16.06
C SER A 170 -5.75 14.78 -15.16
N TRP A 171 -4.70 13.99 -14.91
CA TRP A 171 -4.80 12.81 -14.05
C TRP A 171 -5.11 13.20 -12.60
N LEU A 172 -4.48 14.25 -12.07
CA LEU A 172 -4.78 14.77 -10.73
C LEU A 172 -6.23 15.25 -10.61
N THR A 173 -6.74 15.93 -11.64
CA THR A 173 -8.14 16.38 -11.70
C THR A 173 -9.10 15.20 -11.68
N ASP A 174 -8.83 14.16 -12.48
CA ASP A 174 -9.66 12.95 -12.53
C ASP A 174 -9.68 12.23 -11.17
N VAL A 175 -8.50 12.04 -10.56
CA VAL A 175 -8.37 11.43 -9.23
C VAL A 175 -9.16 12.21 -8.19
N TYR A 176 -9.05 13.55 -8.23
CA TYR A 176 -9.74 14.43 -7.32
C TYR A 176 -11.26 14.34 -7.46
N LEU A 177 -11.78 14.42 -8.69
CA LEU A 177 -13.22 14.34 -8.98
C LEU A 177 -13.80 12.99 -8.57
N LEU A 178 -13.11 11.88 -8.90
CA LEU A 178 -13.53 10.54 -8.50
C LEU A 178 -13.63 10.41 -6.97
N GLY A 179 -12.64 10.93 -6.24
CA GLY A 179 -12.68 10.92 -4.77
C GLY A 179 -13.84 11.77 -4.22
N GLN A 180 -14.12 12.92 -4.83
CA GLN A 180 -15.22 13.80 -4.45
C GLN A 180 -16.60 13.17 -4.70
N GLU A 181 -16.81 12.51 -5.83
CA GLU A 181 -18.06 11.81 -6.16
C GLU A 181 -18.36 10.70 -5.14
N VAL A 182 -17.35 9.88 -4.84
CA VAL A 182 -17.47 8.78 -3.87
C VAL A 182 -17.73 9.31 -2.46
N GLU A 183 -17.05 10.39 -2.04
CA GLU A 183 -17.28 11.02 -0.73
C GLU A 183 -18.74 11.49 -0.60
N GLN A 184 -19.28 12.14 -1.64
CA GLN A 184 -20.68 12.57 -1.66
C GLN A 184 -21.67 11.40 -1.63
N GLU A 185 -21.38 10.31 -2.33
CA GLU A 185 -22.23 9.11 -2.33
C GLU A 185 -22.28 8.47 -0.93
N VAL A 186 -21.13 8.30 -0.29
CA VAL A 186 -21.04 7.77 1.08
C VAL A 186 -21.78 8.66 2.08
N GLU A 187 -21.70 9.98 1.94
CA GLU A 187 -22.47 10.90 2.77
C GLU A 187 -23.98 10.76 2.57
N ARG A 188 -24.45 10.61 1.33
CA ARG A 188 -25.88 10.41 1.03
C ARG A 188 -26.40 9.09 1.60
N GLU A 189 -25.64 8.01 1.48
CA GLU A 189 -25.99 6.71 2.07
C GLU A 189 -26.07 6.74 3.60
N ASN A 190 -25.21 7.53 4.25
CA ASN A 190 -25.22 7.69 5.71
C ASN A 190 -26.36 8.59 6.21
N ARG A 191 -26.86 9.51 5.38
CA ARG A 191 -28.02 10.37 5.68
C ARG A 191 -29.37 9.71 5.34
N ASN A 192 -29.38 8.46 4.88
CA ASN A 192 -30.59 7.79 4.44
C ASN A 192 -31.48 7.41 5.67
N PRO A 193 -32.73 7.92 5.76
CA PRO A 193 -33.56 7.83 6.98
C PRO A 193 -33.90 6.41 7.45
N LEU A 194 -33.76 5.39 6.60
CA LEU A 194 -33.97 3.99 6.95
C LEU A 194 -32.99 3.46 8.02
N LYS A 195 -31.76 4.00 8.09
CA LYS A 195 -30.81 3.64 9.17
C LYS A 195 -31.12 4.34 10.49
N GLU A 196 -31.79 5.50 10.46
CA GLU A 196 -32.20 6.21 11.68
C GLU A 196 -33.39 5.53 12.39
N GLU A 197 -34.27 4.83 11.66
CA GLU A 197 -35.38 4.08 12.26
C GLU A 197 -34.91 2.79 12.97
N GLU A 198 -33.90 2.09 12.45
CA GLU A 198 -33.33 0.90 13.11
C GLU A 198 -32.60 1.25 14.42
N VAL A 199 -31.95 2.42 14.48
CA VAL A 199 -31.30 2.91 15.71
C VAL A 199 -32.32 3.40 16.75
N LYS A 200 -33.50 3.84 16.32
CA LYS A 200 -34.58 4.34 17.21
C LYS A 200 -35.53 3.25 17.73
N ASN A 201 -35.53 2.04 17.16
CA ASN A 201 -36.40 0.94 17.62
C ASN A 201 -35.67 -0.39 17.81
N PRO A 202 -34.93 -0.61 18.92
CA PRO A 202 -34.37 -1.93 19.27
C PRO A 202 -35.42 -2.91 19.86
N LEU A 203 -36.66 -2.47 20.13
CA LEU A 203 -37.63 -3.22 20.93
C LEU A 203 -38.97 -3.39 20.19
N LYS A 204 -39.01 -4.31 19.22
CA LYS A 204 -40.24 -5.00 18.79
C LYS A 204 -39.87 -6.37 18.21
N GLY A 205 -39.37 -7.25 19.07
CA GLY A 205 -38.98 -8.61 18.67
C GLY A 205 -39.03 -9.67 19.77
N GLU A 206 -39.26 -9.30 21.03
CA GLU A 206 -39.39 -10.27 22.12
C GLU A 206 -40.59 -9.92 22.99
N GLU A 207 -41.79 -10.34 22.59
CA GLU A 207 -42.88 -10.61 23.54
C GLU A 207 -43.98 -11.47 22.89
N VAL A 208 -43.72 -12.78 22.77
CA VAL A 208 -44.78 -13.80 22.87
C VAL A 208 -44.21 -15.02 23.63
N LYS A 209 -44.17 -14.92 24.97
CA LYS A 209 -44.34 -16.06 25.90
C LYS A 209 -45.86 -16.11 26.18
N LYS A 210 -46.59 -17.22 26.34
CA LYS A 210 -46.39 -18.66 26.48
C LYS A 210 -47.82 -19.25 26.51
N SER A 211 -48.06 -20.47 26.01
CA SER A 211 -48.86 -21.47 26.74
C SER A 211 -48.74 -22.86 26.09
N TYR A 212 -48.16 -23.80 26.82
CA TYR A 212 -48.32 -25.24 26.59
C TYR A 212 -49.33 -25.76 27.61
N PRO A 213 -50.24 -26.69 27.26
CA PRO A 213 -51.10 -27.34 28.23
C PRO A 213 -50.39 -28.59 28.81
N THR A 214 -50.35 -28.68 30.13
CA THR A 214 -50.10 -29.93 30.86
C THR A 214 -51.41 -30.70 31.01
N SER A 215 -51.39 -31.99 30.67
CA SER A 215 -52.31 -33.01 31.22
C SER A 215 -51.64 -33.69 32.39
#